data_AF-A0A6J4H6M6-F1
#
_entry.id   AF-A0A6J4H6M6-F1
#
_cell.length_a   1.000
_cell.length_b   1.000
_cell.length_c   1.000
_cell.angle_alpha   90.00
_cell.angle_beta   90.00
_cell.angle_gamma   90.00
#
_symmetry.space_group_name_H-M   'P 1'
#
loop_
_entity.id
_entity.type
_entity.pdbx_description
1 polymer ?
#
loop_
_entity_poly.entity_id
_entity_poly.type
_entity_poly.pdbx_seq_one_letter_code
_entity_poly.pdbx_strand_id
1 'polypeptide(L)'
;MILSTARLVLRPFAASDVEAYAAIRAKPEVVAMLPGGPEAATRAAADAARLLSAWVGARPGAVPWAVQAKEDGRLIGHLGLRPLP
;
A
#
# COMPACT_ATOMS: atom_id res chain seq x y z
N MET A 1 5.15 0.89 14.72
CA MET A 1 3.84 0.83 15.40
C MET A 1 2.91 -0.05 14.59
N ILE A 2 2.23 -1.00 15.24
CA ILE A 2 1.23 -1.88 14.63
C ILE A 2 -0.11 -1.57 15.28
N LEU A 3 -1.17 -1.40 14.50
CA LEU A 3 -2.54 -1.21 14.98
C LEU A 3 -3.38 -2.41 14.57
N SER A 4 -4.36 -2.78 15.39
CA SER A 4 -5.16 -3.98 15.22
C SER A 4 -6.64 -3.64 15.39
N THR A 5 -7.48 -4.10 14.48
CA THR A 5 -8.95 -3.96 14.55
C THR A 5 -9.60 -5.35 14.59
N ALA A 6 -10.93 -5.45 14.56
CA ALA A 6 -11.59 -6.74 14.47
C ALA A 6 -11.13 -7.56 13.24
N ARG A 7 -10.86 -6.90 12.10
CA ARG A 7 -10.59 -7.57 10.81
C ARG A 7 -9.20 -7.31 10.24
N LEU A 8 -8.50 -6.26 10.70
CA LEU A 8 -7.30 -5.75 10.03
C LEU A 8 -6.11 -5.62 10.98
N VAL A 9 -4.91 -5.77 10.41
CA VAL A 9 -3.65 -5.34 10.99
C VAL A 9 -3.08 -4.22 10.12
N LEU A 10 -2.82 -3.06 10.73
CA LEU A 10 -2.12 -1.94 10.11
C LEU A 10 -0.67 -1.98 10.58
N ARG A 11 0.27 -2.19 9.65
CA ARG A 11 1.68 -2.35 9.96
C ARG A 11 2.56 -1.53 9.02
N PRO A 12 3.82 -1.26 9.37
CA PRO A 12 4.79 -0.76 8.40
C PRO A 12 4.87 -1.70 7.19
N PHE A 13 5.14 -1.12 6.03
CA PHE A 13 5.49 -1.90 4.84
C PHE A 13 6.82 -2.64 5.06
N ALA A 14 6.92 -3.81 4.44
CA ALA A 14 8.14 -4.59 4.31
C ALA A 14 8.52 -4.72 2.83
N ALA A 15 9.79 -5.00 2.54
CA ALA A 15 10.25 -5.18 1.16
C ALA A 15 9.53 -6.32 0.42
N SER A 16 9.07 -7.34 1.16
CA SER A 16 8.28 -8.46 0.62
C SER A 16 6.89 -8.07 0.13
N ASP A 17 6.40 -6.86 0.46
CA ASP A 17 5.05 -6.41 0.04
C ASP A 17 5.00 -5.91 -1.41
N VAL A 18 6.15 -5.74 -2.09
CA VAL A 18 6.23 -5.13 -3.44
C VAL A 18 5.35 -5.85 -4.45
N GLU A 19 5.42 -7.18 -4.52
CA GLU A 19 4.65 -7.96 -5.49
C GLU A 19 3.14 -7.86 -5.22
N ALA A 20 2.72 -8.06 -3.97
CA ALA A 20 1.32 -7.97 -3.59
C ALA A 20 0.75 -6.55 -3.80
N TYR A 21 1.55 -5.52 -3.52
CA TYR A 21 1.14 -4.13 -3.71
C TYR A 21 1.08 -3.75 -5.19
N ALA A 22 2.01 -4.24 -6.02
CA ALA A 22 1.95 -4.10 -7.47
C ALA A 22 0.67 -4.74 -8.04
N ALA A 23 0.34 -5.95 -7.60
CA ALA A 23 -0.89 -6.63 -7.99
C ALA A 23 -2.15 -5.83 -7.62
N ILE A 24 -2.18 -5.20 -6.43
CA ILE A 24 -3.27 -4.29 -6.04
C ILE A 24 -3.33 -3.07 -6.98
N ARG A 25 -2.19 -2.43 -7.26
CA ARG A 25 -2.12 -1.22 -8.11
C ARG A 25 -2.48 -1.48 -9.57
N ALA A 26 -2.37 -2.73 -10.04
CA ALA A 26 -2.74 -3.14 -11.39
C ALA A 26 -4.23 -3.46 -11.56
N LYS A 27 -5.00 -3.57 -10.47
CA LYS A 27 -6.44 -3.88 -10.54
C LYS A 27 -7.21 -2.76 -11.26
N PRO A 28 -8.12 -3.05 -12.20
CA PRO A 28 -8.87 -2.05 -12.94
C PRO A 28 -9.58 -1.02 -12.05
N GLU A 29 -10.21 -1.48 -10.97
CA GLU A 29 -10.91 -0.62 -10.01
C GLU A 29 -9.98 0.31 -9.23
N VAL A 30 -8.71 -0.08 -9.03
CA VAL A 30 -7.69 0.75 -8.41
C VAL A 30 -7.10 1.72 -9.42
N VAL A 31 -6.77 1.24 -10.62
CA VAL A 31 -6.23 2.03 -11.74
C VAL A 31 -7.15 3.19 -12.09
N ALA A 32 -8.47 2.98 -12.09
CA ALA A 32 -9.46 4.04 -12.33
C ALA A 32 -9.37 5.21 -11.33
N MET A 33 -8.81 4.99 -10.14
CA MET A 33 -8.64 5.99 -9.09
C MET A 33 -7.22 6.56 -9.03
N LEU A 34 -6.28 6.01 -9.81
CA LEU A 34 -4.88 6.44 -9.80
C LEU A 34 -4.64 7.60 -10.79
N PRO A 35 -3.75 8.54 -10.44
CA PRO A 35 -3.24 9.50 -11.41
C PRO A 35 -2.60 8.80 -12.62
N GLY A 36 -2.88 9.31 -13.83
CA GLY A 36 -2.36 8.75 -15.08
C GLY A 36 -3.29 7.73 -15.77
N GLY A 37 -4.48 7.48 -15.23
CA GLY A 37 -5.52 6.70 -15.92
C GLY A 37 -5.07 5.27 -16.26
N PRO A 38 -5.52 4.70 -17.40
CA PRO A 38 -5.21 3.33 -17.79
C PRO A 38 -3.71 2.98 -17.82
N GLU A 39 -2.83 3.96 -18.09
CA GLU A 39 -1.38 3.74 -18.09
C GLU A 39 -0.81 3.44 -16.70
N ALA A 40 -1.52 3.76 -15.61
CA ALA A 40 -1.08 3.42 -14.27
C ALA A 40 -0.94 1.89 -14.07
N ALA A 41 -1.69 1.08 -14.84
CA ALA A 41 -1.58 -0.37 -14.81
C ALA A 41 -0.19 -0.85 -15.25
N THR A 42 0.37 -0.29 -16.32
CA THR A 42 1.68 -0.71 -16.86
C THR A 42 2.83 -0.30 -15.93
N ARG A 43 2.63 0.76 -15.14
CA ARG A 43 3.61 1.25 -14.16
C ARG A 43 3.45 0.63 -12.77
N ALA A 44 2.47 -0.26 -12.54
CA ALA A 44 2.13 -0.74 -11.20
C ALA A 44 3.31 -1.36 -10.44
N ALA A 45 4.13 -2.18 -11.10
CA ALA A 45 5.31 -2.80 -10.50
C ALA A 45 6.40 -1.77 -10.15
N ALA A 46 6.72 -0.89 -11.10
CA ALA A 46 7.73 0.16 -10.90
C ALA A 46 7.31 1.15 -9.80
N ASP A 47 6.04 1.55 -9.79
CA ASP A 47 5.47 2.41 -8.74
C ASP A 47 5.47 1.71 -7.38
N ALA A 48 5.09 0.44 -7.30
CA ALA A 48 5.09 -0.29 -6.04
C ALA A 48 6.50 -0.37 -5.45
N ALA A 49 7.50 -0.74 -6.25
CA ALA A 49 8.90 -0.77 -5.82
C ALA A 49 9.38 0.59 -5.33
N ARG A 50 9.10 1.67 -6.09
CA ARG A 50 9.49 3.05 -5.75
C ARG A 50 8.80 3.57 -4.49
N LEU A 51 7.52 3.30 -4.31
CA LEU A 51 6.76 3.76 -3.15
C LEU A 51 7.20 3.02 -1.89
N LEU A 52 7.35 1.69 -1.95
CA LEU A 52 7.76 0.90 -0.80
C LEU A 52 9.20 1.18 -0.41
N SER A 53 10.12 1.43 -1.35
CA SER A 53 11.48 1.84 -1.00
C SER A 53 11.52 3.15 -0.21
N ALA A 54 10.58 4.06 -0.45
CA ALA A 54 10.43 5.31 0.31
C ALA A 54 9.72 5.13 1.67
N TRP A 55 8.91 4.08 1.84
CA TRP A 55 8.10 3.87 3.04
C TRP A 55 8.69 2.85 4.02
N VAL A 56 9.45 1.88 3.53
CA VAL A 56 10.11 0.87 4.36
C VAL A 56 11.09 1.55 5.30
N GLY A 57 10.96 1.27 6.60
CA GLY A 57 11.79 1.87 7.64
C GLY A 57 11.45 3.33 7.99
N ALA A 58 10.51 3.96 7.29
CA ALA A 58 10.06 5.31 7.62
C ALA A 58 9.29 5.32 8.96
N ARG A 59 9.27 6.50 9.60
CA ARG A 59 8.60 6.66 10.90
C ARG A 59 7.11 6.37 10.78
N PRO A 60 6.52 5.55 11.67
CA PRO A 60 5.07 5.31 11.67
C PRO A 60 4.28 6.62 11.72
N GLY A 61 3.23 6.73 10.90
CA GLY A 61 2.39 7.93 10.82
C GLY A 61 2.89 9.03 9.89
N ALA A 62 4.14 8.98 9.43
CA ALA A 62 4.66 9.87 8.38
C ALA A 62 4.44 9.32 6.96
N VAL A 63 4.22 8.00 6.85
CA VAL A 63 3.96 7.28 5.61
C VAL A 63 2.75 6.37 5.78
N PRO A 64 2.14 5.88 4.69
CA PRO A 64 1.05 4.92 4.80
C PRO A 64 1.45 3.61 5.48
N TRP A 65 0.50 3.00 6.15
CA TRP A 65 0.55 1.62 6.63
C TRP A 65 0.11 0.66 5.53
N ALA A 66 0.73 -0.51 5.52
CA ALA A 66 0.20 -1.69 4.86
C ALA A 66 -1.06 -2.16 5.62
N VAL A 67 -2.15 -2.37 4.89
CA VAL A 67 -3.40 -2.91 5.44
C VAL A 67 -3.44 -4.40 5.15
N GLN A 68 -3.36 -5.20 6.20
CA GLN A 68 -3.36 -6.65 6.13
C GLN A 68 -4.68 -7.22 6.66
N ALA A 69 -5.28 -8.16 5.94
CA ALA A 69 -6.42 -8.93 6.42
C ALA A 69 -5.96 -9.92 7.50
N LYS A 70 -6.69 -10.02 8.60
CA LYS A 70 -6.37 -10.95 9.70
C LYS A 70 -6.65 -12.41 9.36
N GLU A 71 -7.64 -12.64 8.51
CA GLU A 71 -8.13 -13.97 8.16
C GLU A 71 -7.05 -14.82 7.47
N ASP A 72 -6.38 -14.24 6.47
CA ASP A 72 -5.44 -14.93 5.59
C ASP A 72 -4.03 -14.29 5.58
N GLY A 73 -3.84 -13.20 6.32
CA GLY A 73 -2.58 -12.46 6.34
C GLY A 73 -2.28 -11.70 5.05
N ARG A 74 -3.23 -11.57 4.12
CA ARG A 74 -2.99 -10.96 2.82
C ARG A 74 -2.92 -9.44 2.91
N LEU A 75 -2.02 -8.84 2.14
CA LEU A 75 -2.03 -7.40 1.90
C LEU A 75 -3.25 -7.04 1.05
N ILE A 76 -4.11 -6.16 1.55
CA ILE A 76 -5.34 -5.75 0.86
C ILE A 76 -5.36 -4.27 0.45
N GLY A 77 -4.33 -3.51 0.83
CA GLY A 77 -4.21 -2.10 0.44
C GLY A 77 -3.26 -1.33 1.33
N HIS A 78 -3.46 -0.01 1.35
CA HIS A 78 -2.72 0.91 2.20
C HIS A 78 -3.64 2.01 2.73
N LEU A 79 -3.23 2.61 3.84
CA LEU A 79 -3.94 3.69 4.51
C LEU A 79 -2.89 4.64 5.08
N GLY A 80 -3.06 5.94 4.93
CA GLY A 80 -2.16 6.92 5.51
C GLY A 80 -2.92 8.15 5.99
N LEU A 81 -2.31 8.89 6.91
CA LEU A 81 -2.76 10.22 7.29
C LEU A 81 -1.95 11.23 6.48
N ARG A 82 -2.65 12.12 5.79
CA ARG A 82 -2.04 13.27 5.11
C ARG A 82 -2.45 14.53 5.86
N PRO A 83 -1.52 15.18 6.58
CA PRO A 83 -1.80 16.48 7.17
C PRO A 83 -2.23 17.45 6.06
N LEU A 84 -3.31 18.19 6.30
CA LEU A 84 -3.69 19.34 5.50
C LEU A 84 -3.18 20.60 6.21
N PRO A 85 -2.81 21.66 5.47
CA PRO A 85 -2.63 22.97 6.08
C PRO A 85 -3.94 23.46 6.73
#